data_AF-A0AAV2PNN2-F1
#
_entry.id   AF-A0AAV2PNN2-F1
#
_cell.length_a   1.000
_cell.length_b   1.000
_cell.length_c   1.000
_cell.angle_alpha   90.00
_cell.angle_beta   90.00
_cell.angle_gamma   90.00
#
_symmetry.space_group_name_H-M   'P 1'
#
loop_
_entity.id
_entity.type
_entity.pdbx_description
1 polymer ?
#
loop_
_entity_poly.entity_id
_entity_poly.type
_entity_poly.pdbx_seq_one_letter_code
_entity_poly.pdbx_strand_id
1 'polypeptide(L)'
;MVPGGLPCRWLSAFVTVCLLYGWFYTTMVSLEFAQPTSLLKPSADQHPNAALTRSCYTYAHNRAHNHCCTMHNYTQEDLHSCARFMSSNSSMPESVRQPGEHPSQDRLYWAIVGDSRLRQILTSTVVLLNGTNLKCNIRGVWKDIQECLPKLIQEKIHEDIIVISEDAPITITFFWDPHLKRLPNLVETWLRQNEAAPQFLLTSTGLHYMVRTSRIYTHYGPWEASRGFAYNLEVVGPALTRLAPHTRVAVQMVDHVLDPAKVQIIKTDFNIDYYNDIYKSWIPRVPNISLWDNTGPLADLYNKGCYPKKSGHITEKESSSSLGQRSTVDHQWWCSDPTHIGYIMINQYTNMLLNHYCNQHMQFPDEYCK
;
A
#
# COMPACT_ATOMS: atom_id res chain seq x y z
N MET A 1 -77.00 -8.12 -8.18
CA MET A 1 -75.60 -8.23 -7.69
C MET A 1 -74.94 -6.89 -7.92
N VAL A 2 -74.63 -6.16 -6.86
CA VAL A 2 -73.90 -4.88 -6.89
C VAL A 2 -72.57 -5.11 -6.18
N PRO A 3 -71.42 -4.77 -6.78
CA PRO A 3 -70.12 -4.99 -6.15
C PRO A 3 -69.87 -3.98 -5.03
N GLY A 4 -69.39 -4.49 -3.89
CA GLY A 4 -69.12 -3.71 -2.69
C GLY A 4 -67.97 -2.72 -2.87
N GLY A 5 -68.26 -1.45 -2.57
CA GLY A 5 -67.26 -0.39 -2.51
C GLY A 5 -66.35 -0.55 -1.30
N LEU A 6 -65.04 -0.42 -1.53
CA LEU A 6 -64.03 -0.35 -0.47
C LEU A 6 -64.29 0.86 0.45
N PRO A 7 -64.24 0.69 1.78
CA PRO A 7 -64.52 1.78 2.70
C PRO A 7 -63.42 2.85 2.65
N CYS A 8 -63.86 4.09 2.42
CA CYS A 8 -63.07 5.32 2.23
C CYS A 8 -62.11 5.67 3.40
N ARG A 9 -62.11 4.92 4.50
CA ARG A 9 -61.26 5.15 5.68
C ARG A 9 -59.81 4.70 5.51
N TRP A 10 -59.50 3.84 4.55
CA TRP A 10 -58.13 3.37 4.33
C TRP A 10 -57.25 4.36 3.58
N LEU A 11 -57.85 5.23 2.75
CA LEU A 11 -57.09 6.24 2.01
C LEU A 11 -56.51 7.34 2.91
N SER A 12 -57.21 7.77 3.96
CA SER A 12 -56.72 8.84 4.83
C SER A 12 -55.52 8.41 5.69
N ALA A 13 -55.52 7.15 6.14
CA ALA A 13 -54.41 6.60 6.91
C ALA A 13 -53.14 6.49 6.05
N PHE A 14 -53.28 6.04 4.79
CA PHE A 14 -52.14 5.86 3.89
C PHE A 14 -51.48 7.19 3.52
N VAL A 15 -52.26 8.23 3.23
CA VAL A 15 -51.74 9.57 2.91
C VAL A 15 -50.99 10.17 4.10
N THR A 16 -51.49 9.97 5.32
CA THR A 16 -50.84 10.51 6.53
C THR A 16 -49.49 9.85 6.80
N VAL A 17 -49.38 8.53 6.62
CA VAL A 17 -48.12 7.79 6.78
C VAL A 17 -47.08 8.22 5.73
N CYS A 18 -47.49 8.39 4.47
CA CYS A 18 -46.57 8.84 3.41
C CYS A 18 -46.03 10.26 3.66
N LEU A 19 -46.86 11.18 4.16
CA LEU A 19 -46.44 12.55 4.46
C LEU A 19 -45.47 12.61 5.65
N LEU A 20 -45.71 11.82 6.70
CA LEU A 20 -44.79 11.72 7.84
C LEU A 20 -43.44 11.11 7.44
N TYR A 21 -43.45 10.09 6.58
CA TYR A 21 -42.22 9.45 6.10
C TYR A 21 -41.40 10.40 5.22
N GLY A 22 -42.06 11.16 4.35
CA GLY A 22 -41.39 12.18 3.53
C GLY A 22 -40.76 13.29 4.36
N TRP A 23 -41.48 13.79 5.38
CA TRP A 23 -40.97 14.85 6.25
C TRP A 23 -39.75 14.40 7.06
N PHE A 24 -39.79 13.19 7.64
CA PHE A 24 -38.69 12.60 8.39
C PHE A 24 -37.42 12.45 7.55
N TYR A 25 -37.56 12.03 6.29
CA TYR A 25 -36.44 11.89 5.36
C TYR A 25 -35.82 13.25 4.99
N THR A 26 -36.65 14.28 4.75
CA THR A 26 -36.13 15.62 4.41
C THR A 26 -35.41 16.29 5.59
N THR A 27 -35.85 16.07 6.83
CA THR A 27 -35.18 16.61 8.02
C THR A 27 -33.87 15.90 8.34
N MET A 28 -33.78 14.58 8.11
CA MET A 28 -32.52 13.86 8.32
C MET A 28 -31.45 14.20 7.27
N VAL A 29 -31.84 14.35 6.00
CA VAL A 29 -30.90 14.76 4.93
C VAL A 29 -30.41 16.21 5.14
N SER A 30 -31.20 17.06 5.77
CA SER A 30 -30.82 18.46 6.02
C SER A 30 -29.91 18.64 7.24
N LEU A 31 -29.89 17.70 8.19
CA LEU A 31 -29.01 17.76 9.37
C LEU A 31 -27.57 17.28 9.10
N GLU A 32 -27.32 16.56 8.00
CA GLU A 32 -25.97 16.05 7.67
C GLU A 32 -25.06 17.06 6.94
N PHE A 33 -25.54 18.27 6.61
CA PHE A 33 -24.76 19.28 5.88
C PHE A 33 -24.33 20.52 6.69
N ALA A 34 -24.52 20.51 8.01
CA ALA A 34 -23.88 21.50 8.87
C ALA A 34 -22.40 21.15 9.06
N GLN A 35 -21.53 21.61 8.15
CA GLN A 35 -20.09 21.53 8.35
C GLN A 35 -19.70 22.32 9.61
N PRO A 36 -19.01 21.72 10.59
CA PRO A 36 -18.53 22.46 11.75
C PRO A 36 -17.49 23.49 11.29
N THR A 37 -17.78 24.73 11.65
CA THR A 37 -16.90 25.90 11.52
C THR A 37 -15.68 25.72 12.43
N SER A 38 -14.50 25.95 11.84
CA SER A 38 -13.18 26.07 12.49
C SER A 38 -12.81 25.01 13.53
N LEU A 39 -12.40 23.83 13.04
CA LEU A 39 -11.63 22.87 13.83
C LEU A 39 -10.24 23.45 14.14
N LEU A 40 -9.97 23.65 15.42
CA LEU A 40 -8.62 23.82 15.96
C LEU A 40 -7.71 22.70 15.41
N LYS A 41 -6.56 23.09 14.88
CA LYS A 41 -5.56 22.20 14.29
C LYS A 41 -5.06 21.16 15.31
N PRO A 42 -5.19 19.86 15.02
CA PRO A 42 -4.56 18.78 15.77
C PRO A 42 -3.04 18.97 15.93
N SER A 43 -2.46 18.67 17.10
CA SER A 43 -0.99 18.57 17.19
C SER A 43 -0.49 17.34 16.44
N ALA A 44 0.79 17.33 16.04
CA ALA A 44 1.45 16.20 15.39
C ALA A 44 1.29 14.85 16.15
N ASP A 45 1.07 14.90 17.47
CA ASP A 45 0.81 13.72 18.32
C ASP A 45 -0.54 13.05 18.03
N GLN A 46 -1.49 13.76 17.43
CA GLN A 46 -2.82 13.23 17.10
C GLN A 46 -2.80 12.36 15.84
N HIS A 47 -1.76 12.44 15.00
CA HIS A 47 -1.66 11.70 13.74
C HIS A 47 -0.27 11.11 13.47
N PRO A 48 0.25 10.21 14.32
CA PRO A 48 1.58 9.60 14.16
C PRO A 48 1.75 8.83 12.84
N ASN A 49 0.64 8.47 12.20
CA ASN A 49 0.59 7.74 10.94
C ASN A 49 -0.11 8.53 9.82
N ALA A 50 -0.11 9.87 9.88
CA ALA A 50 -0.77 10.73 8.89
C ALA A 50 -0.43 10.36 7.44
N ALA A 51 0.85 10.02 7.18
CA ALA A 51 1.33 9.65 5.85
C ALA A 51 0.79 8.32 5.31
N LEU A 52 0.25 7.45 6.19
CA LEU A 52 -0.31 6.14 5.84
C LEU A 52 -1.83 6.07 6.02
N THR A 53 -2.47 7.15 6.46
CA THR A 53 -3.89 7.18 6.80
C THR A 53 -4.69 7.89 5.71
N ARG A 54 -5.62 7.18 5.05
CA ARG A 54 -6.47 7.73 3.98
C ARG A 54 -7.22 8.99 4.39
N SER A 55 -7.71 9.07 5.63
CA SER A 55 -8.46 10.25 6.10
C SER A 55 -7.67 11.54 6.05
N CYS A 56 -6.34 11.46 5.98
CA CYS A 56 -5.45 12.61 5.86
C CYS A 56 -5.22 13.06 4.42
N TYR A 57 -5.79 12.42 3.41
CA TYR A 57 -5.54 12.74 2.01
C TYR A 57 -6.77 13.29 1.28
N THR A 58 -6.52 14.35 0.51
CA THR A 58 -7.36 14.77 -0.61
C THR A 58 -6.64 14.48 -1.91
N TYR A 59 -7.36 14.41 -3.03
CA TYR A 59 -6.78 14.02 -4.31
C TYR A 59 -7.19 15.01 -5.39
N ALA A 60 -6.20 15.65 -6.01
CA ALA A 60 -6.39 16.60 -7.09
C ALA A 60 -5.29 16.42 -8.13
N HIS A 61 -5.62 16.58 -9.41
CA HIS A 61 -4.64 16.54 -10.51
C HIS A 61 -3.70 15.31 -10.49
N ASN A 62 -4.22 14.12 -10.18
CA ASN A 62 -3.47 12.86 -10.06
C ASN A 62 -2.37 12.88 -8.98
N ARG A 63 -2.53 13.72 -7.95
CA ARG A 63 -1.62 13.80 -6.81
C ARG A 63 -2.40 13.66 -5.51
N ALA A 64 -1.81 12.91 -4.58
CA ALA A 64 -2.26 12.85 -3.21
C ALA A 64 -1.77 14.09 -2.46
N HIS A 65 -2.69 14.83 -1.83
CA HIS A 65 -2.40 15.98 -0.99
C HIS A 65 -2.78 15.66 0.45
N ASN A 66 -1.77 15.52 1.32
CA ASN A 66 -2.00 15.30 2.74
C ASN A 66 -2.38 16.64 3.40
N HIS A 67 -3.50 16.67 4.10
CA HIS A 67 -3.99 17.85 4.81
C HIS A 67 -3.79 17.77 6.33
N CYS A 68 -3.41 16.60 6.86
CA CYS A 68 -2.94 16.45 8.25
C CYS A 68 -1.47 16.86 8.39
N CYS A 69 -0.65 16.60 7.37
CA CYS A 69 0.76 16.94 7.33
C CYS A 69 1.18 17.37 5.92
N THR A 70 2.16 18.26 5.81
CA THR A 70 2.85 18.54 4.56
C THR A 70 3.61 17.30 4.11
N MET A 71 3.46 16.88 2.85
CA MET A 71 4.24 15.78 2.29
C MET A 71 5.56 16.29 1.71
N HIS A 72 6.67 15.68 2.11
CA HIS A 72 7.97 15.91 1.50
C HIS A 72 8.12 15.03 0.25
N ASN A 73 8.51 15.62 -0.87
CA ASN A 73 8.86 14.85 -2.05
C ASN A 73 10.35 14.50 -1.97
N TYR A 74 10.65 13.29 -1.52
CA TYR A 74 12.00 12.85 -1.24
C TYR A 74 12.87 12.87 -2.49
N THR A 75 14.08 13.42 -2.36
CA THR A 75 15.17 13.25 -3.32
C THR A 75 16.11 12.13 -2.90
N GLN A 76 17.12 11.88 -3.73
CA GLN A 76 18.21 10.96 -3.42
C GLN A 76 18.96 11.39 -2.14
N GLU A 77 19.29 12.68 -2.04
CA GLU A 77 20.02 13.26 -0.91
C GLU A 77 19.24 13.13 0.39
N ASP A 78 17.91 13.35 0.35
CA ASP A 78 17.04 13.19 1.52
C ASP A 78 17.06 11.76 2.05
N LEU A 79 16.96 10.78 1.15
CA LEU A 79 16.99 9.37 1.51
C LEU A 79 18.36 8.95 2.05
N HIS A 80 19.45 9.45 1.46
CA HIS A 80 20.80 9.23 1.97
C HIS A 80 20.98 9.83 3.36
N SER A 81 20.48 11.06 3.58
CA SER A 81 20.53 11.74 4.86
C SER A 81 19.77 10.96 5.94
N CYS A 82 18.52 10.56 5.64
CA CYS A 82 17.72 9.70 6.51
C CYS A 82 18.45 8.39 6.85
N ALA A 83 19.01 7.71 5.85
CA ALA A 83 19.73 6.45 6.06
C ALA A 83 20.95 6.61 6.97
N ARG A 84 21.75 7.67 6.77
CA ARG A 84 22.93 7.95 7.62
C ARG A 84 22.52 8.28 9.05
N PHE A 85 21.54 9.17 9.24
CA PHE A 85 21.05 9.53 10.57
C PHE A 85 20.52 8.31 11.33
N MET A 86 19.81 7.43 10.63
CA MET A 86 19.23 6.23 11.25
C MET A 86 20.27 5.16 11.56
N SER A 87 21.24 4.96 10.66
CA SER A 87 22.38 4.08 10.89
C SER A 87 23.18 4.56 12.12
N SER A 88 23.52 5.86 12.22
CA SER A 88 24.31 6.39 13.34
C SER A 88 23.59 6.30 14.69
N ASN A 89 22.25 6.40 14.70
CA ASN A 89 21.46 6.31 15.92
C ASN A 89 21.01 4.88 16.28
N SER A 90 21.23 3.91 15.38
CA SER A 90 20.91 2.50 15.62
C SER A 90 21.99 1.78 16.44
N SER A 91 22.94 2.50 17.05
CA SER A 91 23.91 1.90 17.96
C SER A 91 23.17 1.26 19.15
N MET A 92 22.94 -0.05 19.05
CA MET A 92 22.47 -0.89 20.14
C MET A 92 23.38 -0.68 21.36
N PRO A 93 22.82 -0.72 22.59
CA PRO A 93 23.62 -0.58 23.80
C PRO A 93 24.80 -1.56 23.79
N GLU A 94 26.00 -1.05 24.11
CA GLU A 94 27.31 -1.70 24.02
C GLU A 94 27.43 -3.05 24.76
N SER A 95 26.46 -3.41 25.61
CA SER A 95 26.51 -4.59 26.47
C SER A 95 26.30 -5.93 25.74
N VAL A 96 26.14 -5.95 24.41
CA VAL A 96 25.91 -7.18 23.60
C VAL A 96 26.85 -7.24 22.39
N ARG A 97 28.07 -6.70 22.50
CA ARG A 97 29.11 -6.95 21.49
C ARG A 97 29.94 -8.16 21.89
N GLN A 98 29.63 -9.32 21.30
CA GLN A 98 30.58 -10.42 21.29
C GLN A 98 31.70 -10.12 20.27
N PRO A 99 32.97 -10.34 20.61
CA PRO A 99 34.09 -10.12 19.70
C PRO A 99 34.11 -11.24 18.66
N GLY A 100 33.66 -10.97 17.43
CA GLY A 100 33.90 -11.92 16.33
C GLY A 100 33.03 -11.88 15.08
N GLU A 101 31.88 -11.20 15.02
CA GLU A 101 30.95 -11.38 13.88
C GLU A 101 30.35 -10.10 13.25
N HIS A 102 30.39 -10.15 11.91
CA HIS A 102 29.66 -9.48 10.83
C HIS A 102 29.61 -7.93 10.72
N PRO A 103 29.98 -7.37 9.53
CA PRO A 103 29.93 -5.94 9.22
C PRO A 103 28.49 -5.39 8.99
N SER A 104 27.46 -6.00 9.60
CA SER A 104 26.05 -5.66 9.34
C SER A 104 25.44 -4.66 10.33
N GLN A 105 26.10 -4.34 11.45
CA GLN A 105 25.53 -3.46 12.48
C GLN A 105 25.54 -1.97 12.14
N ASP A 106 26.32 -1.55 11.13
CA ASP A 106 26.46 -0.12 10.78
C ASP A 106 25.49 0.34 9.68
N ARG A 107 24.48 -0.46 9.33
CA ARG A 107 23.57 -0.19 8.21
C ARG A 107 22.12 -0.20 8.64
N LEU A 108 21.36 0.77 8.12
CA LEU A 108 19.92 0.75 8.14
C LEU A 108 19.43 -0.47 7.34
N TYR A 109 18.61 -1.32 7.95
CA TYR A 109 18.06 -2.51 7.31
C TYR A 109 16.54 -2.42 7.18
N TRP A 110 16.05 -2.45 5.94
CA TRP A 110 14.64 -2.53 5.61
C TRP A 110 14.29 -3.91 5.04
N ALA A 111 13.25 -4.52 5.57
CA ALA A 111 12.65 -5.72 5.02
C ALA A 111 11.33 -5.37 4.33
N ILE A 112 11.14 -5.91 3.13
CA ILE A 112 9.90 -5.80 2.36
C ILE A 112 9.43 -7.22 2.07
N VAL A 113 8.27 -7.63 2.59
CA VAL A 113 7.81 -9.03 2.51
C VAL A 113 6.42 -9.09 1.88
N GLY A 114 6.30 -9.67 0.69
CA GLY A 114 5.00 -9.81 0.03
C GLY A 114 5.11 -10.20 -1.44
N ASP A 115 4.23 -9.61 -2.26
CA ASP A 115 4.10 -9.93 -3.69
C ASP A 115 4.75 -8.90 -4.62
N SER A 116 4.42 -8.96 -5.90
CA SER A 116 4.98 -8.10 -6.94
C SER A 116 4.65 -6.63 -6.74
N ARG A 117 3.61 -6.30 -5.98
CA ARG A 117 3.26 -4.91 -5.64
C ARG A 117 4.33 -4.29 -4.74
N LEU A 118 4.74 -5.01 -3.71
CA LEU A 118 5.79 -4.56 -2.81
C LEU A 118 7.17 -4.56 -3.48
N ARG A 119 7.39 -5.47 -4.44
CA ARG A 119 8.57 -5.41 -5.32
C ARG A 119 8.63 -4.10 -6.11
N GLN A 120 7.50 -3.56 -6.57
CA GLN A 120 7.48 -2.27 -7.26
C GLN A 120 7.84 -1.10 -6.34
N ILE A 121 7.45 -1.16 -5.06
CA ILE A 121 7.89 -0.19 -4.04
C ILE A 121 9.40 -0.30 -3.85
N LEU A 122 9.96 -1.52 -3.71
CA LEU A 122 11.42 -1.71 -3.73
C LEU A 122 12.05 -1.04 -4.95
N THR A 123 11.59 -1.35 -6.16
CA THR A 123 12.13 -0.79 -7.40
C THR A 123 12.11 0.75 -7.37
N SER A 124 11.02 1.35 -6.91
CA SER A 124 10.93 2.82 -6.81
C SER A 124 11.86 3.41 -5.76
N THR A 125 12.03 2.76 -4.61
CA THR A 125 13.02 3.18 -3.60
C THR A 125 14.44 3.08 -4.14
N VAL A 126 14.74 2.02 -4.89
CA VAL A 126 16.05 1.80 -5.53
C VAL A 126 16.35 2.86 -6.60
N VAL A 127 15.35 3.22 -7.42
CA VAL A 127 15.48 4.32 -8.38
C VAL A 127 15.77 5.63 -7.65
N LEU A 128 15.14 5.86 -6.50
CA LEU A 128 15.36 7.08 -5.73
C LEU A 128 16.73 7.10 -5.03
N LEU A 129 17.19 5.94 -4.54
CA LEU A 129 18.49 5.78 -3.92
C LEU A 129 19.64 6.12 -4.87
N ASN A 130 19.44 5.90 -6.18
CA ASN A 130 20.31 6.21 -7.32
C ASN A 130 21.80 6.33 -6.97
N GLY A 131 22.69 5.48 -7.48
CA GLY A 131 24.11 5.64 -7.13
C GLY A 131 25.04 4.73 -7.88
N THR A 132 26.31 5.10 -7.93
CA THR A 132 27.35 4.29 -8.55
C THR A 132 27.77 3.12 -7.66
N ASN A 133 27.58 3.21 -6.34
CA ASN A 133 27.92 2.14 -5.40
C ASN A 133 26.67 1.41 -4.87
N LEU A 134 25.66 1.27 -5.72
CA LEU A 134 24.44 0.52 -5.44
C LEU A 134 24.54 -0.85 -6.11
N LYS A 135 24.43 -1.91 -5.32
CA LYS A 135 24.50 -3.31 -5.77
C LYS A 135 23.21 -4.04 -5.46
N CYS A 136 22.86 -5.00 -6.31
CA CYS A 136 21.77 -5.92 -6.04
C CYS A 136 22.28 -7.36 -6.02
N ASN A 137 21.64 -8.20 -5.21
CA ASN A 137 21.73 -9.64 -5.27
C ASN A 137 20.38 -10.19 -5.72
N ILE A 138 20.37 -10.93 -6.83
CA ILE A 138 19.21 -11.69 -7.27
C ILE A 138 19.68 -13.13 -7.45
N ARG A 139 19.05 -14.07 -6.74
CA ARG A 139 19.40 -15.52 -6.76
C ARG A 139 20.86 -15.81 -6.38
N GLY A 140 21.39 -15.11 -5.39
CA GLY A 140 22.76 -15.30 -4.91
C GLY A 140 23.82 -14.60 -5.76
N VAL A 141 23.46 -13.95 -6.87
CA VAL A 141 24.42 -13.28 -7.76
C VAL A 141 24.41 -11.77 -7.52
N TRP A 142 25.55 -11.25 -7.06
CA TRP A 142 25.77 -9.81 -6.90
C TRP A 142 26.09 -9.12 -8.23
N LYS A 143 25.44 -7.99 -8.48
CA LYS A 143 25.55 -7.17 -9.69
C LYS A 143 25.45 -5.69 -9.34
N ASP A 144 25.99 -4.84 -10.21
CA ASP A 144 25.74 -3.40 -10.10
C ASP A 144 24.28 -3.08 -10.44
N ILE A 145 23.74 -2.04 -9.80
CA ILE A 145 22.31 -1.74 -9.93
C ILE A 145 21.90 -1.45 -11.37
N GLN A 146 22.78 -0.91 -12.20
CA GLN A 146 22.50 -0.59 -13.61
C GLN A 146 22.19 -1.87 -14.42
N GLU A 147 22.72 -3.02 -14.02
CA GLU A 147 22.37 -4.32 -14.62
C GLU A 147 21.07 -4.89 -14.06
N CYS A 148 20.77 -4.61 -12.80
CA CYS A 148 19.61 -5.13 -12.09
C CYS A 148 18.32 -4.37 -12.43
N LEU A 149 18.41 -3.05 -12.52
CA LEU A 149 17.29 -2.14 -12.56
C LEU A 149 16.36 -2.41 -13.77
N PRO A 150 16.86 -2.66 -14.99
CA PRO A 150 15.99 -3.04 -16.10
C PRO A 150 15.16 -4.29 -15.78
N LYS A 151 15.75 -5.28 -15.09
CA LYS A 151 15.05 -6.50 -14.67
C LYS A 151 14.02 -6.22 -13.57
N LEU A 152 14.38 -5.40 -12.58
CA LEU A 152 13.47 -5.00 -11.50
C LEU A 152 12.23 -4.25 -12.03
N ILE A 153 12.39 -3.50 -13.12
CA ILE A 153 11.31 -2.74 -13.77
C ILE A 153 10.47 -3.64 -14.70
N GLN A 154 11.11 -4.46 -15.52
CA GLN A 154 10.44 -5.11 -16.67
C GLN A 154 10.12 -6.59 -16.44
N GLU A 155 10.87 -7.29 -15.59
CA GLU A 155 10.77 -8.74 -15.44
C GLU A 155 9.88 -9.15 -14.26
N LYS A 156 9.25 -10.32 -14.40
CA LYS A 156 8.51 -10.98 -13.31
C LYS A 156 9.49 -11.79 -12.47
N ILE A 157 10.11 -11.14 -11.50
CA ILE A 157 11.05 -11.77 -10.56
C ILE A 157 10.28 -12.28 -9.33
N HIS A 158 10.23 -13.60 -9.16
CA HIS A 158 9.58 -14.27 -8.02
C HIS A 158 10.62 -14.85 -7.05
N GLU A 159 11.58 -14.02 -6.67
CA GLU A 159 12.76 -14.40 -5.91
C GLU A 159 13.02 -13.35 -4.83
N ASP A 160 13.83 -13.71 -3.84
CA ASP A 160 14.35 -12.74 -2.88
C ASP A 160 15.41 -11.85 -3.55
N ILE A 161 15.42 -10.58 -3.17
CA ILE A 161 16.27 -9.54 -3.73
C ILE A 161 16.90 -8.79 -2.58
N ILE A 162 18.22 -8.62 -2.60
CA ILE A 162 18.93 -7.76 -1.64
C ILE A 162 19.49 -6.58 -2.40
N VAL A 163 19.31 -5.37 -1.87
CA VAL A 163 19.92 -4.16 -2.41
C VAL A 163 20.76 -3.52 -1.32
N ILE A 164 22.00 -3.17 -1.67
CA ILE A 164 23.00 -2.59 -0.79
C ILE A 164 23.51 -1.32 -1.45
N SER A 165 23.37 -0.19 -0.77
CA SER A 165 24.05 1.07 -1.12
C SER A 165 25.26 1.26 -0.22
N GLU A 166 26.42 1.61 -0.78
CA GLU A 166 27.55 2.07 0.04
C GLU A 166 27.55 3.61 0.22
N ASP A 167 26.89 4.34 -0.69
CA ASP A 167 26.78 5.80 -0.65
C ASP A 167 25.85 6.28 0.50
N ALA A 168 24.85 5.45 0.82
CA ALA A 168 24.02 5.54 2.00
C ALA A 168 24.09 4.20 2.72
N PRO A 169 24.37 4.11 4.03
CA PRO A 169 24.51 2.84 4.73
C PRO A 169 23.15 2.17 4.93
N ILE A 170 22.53 1.70 3.84
CA ILE A 170 21.22 1.09 3.78
C ILE A 170 21.27 -0.25 3.04
N THR A 171 20.60 -1.23 3.62
CA THR A 171 20.30 -2.53 3.04
C THR A 171 18.80 -2.66 2.94
N ILE A 172 18.28 -3.02 1.77
CA ILE A 172 16.87 -3.31 1.56
C ILE A 172 16.75 -4.74 1.05
N THR A 173 16.05 -5.60 1.80
CA THR A 173 15.76 -6.97 1.36
C THR A 173 14.30 -7.10 1.02
N PHE A 174 14.00 -7.52 -0.20
CA PHE A 174 12.69 -7.98 -0.59
C PHE A 174 12.62 -9.50 -0.50
N PHE A 175 11.65 -10.01 0.25
CA PHE A 175 11.33 -11.42 0.31
C PHE A 175 10.07 -11.70 -0.51
N TRP A 176 10.20 -12.56 -1.51
CA TRP A 176 9.03 -13.03 -2.27
C TRP A 176 8.22 -13.98 -1.40
N ASP A 177 7.12 -13.49 -0.86
CA ASP A 177 6.20 -14.25 -0.01
C ASP A 177 4.76 -13.77 -0.20
N PRO A 178 4.16 -14.01 -1.38
CA PRO A 178 2.86 -13.46 -1.74
C PRO A 178 1.70 -13.89 -0.83
N HIS A 179 1.90 -14.87 0.06
CA HIS A 179 0.92 -15.35 1.04
C HIS A 179 1.39 -15.20 2.50
N LEU A 180 2.52 -14.54 2.75
CA LEU A 180 3.12 -14.36 4.09
C LEU A 180 3.35 -15.66 4.87
N LYS A 181 3.63 -16.77 4.18
CA LYS A 181 3.84 -18.08 4.83
C LYS A 181 5.23 -18.22 5.43
N ARG A 182 6.22 -17.52 4.89
CA ARG A 182 7.62 -17.50 5.33
C ARG A 182 7.82 -16.46 6.43
N LEU A 183 7.02 -15.39 6.44
CA LEU A 183 7.16 -14.26 7.37
C LEU A 183 7.28 -14.68 8.85
N PRO A 184 6.46 -15.60 9.41
CA PRO A 184 6.65 -16.02 10.80
C PRO A 184 8.02 -16.61 11.10
N ASN A 185 8.58 -17.39 10.17
CA ASN A 185 9.92 -17.96 10.32
C ASN A 185 11.02 -16.91 10.14
N LEU A 186 10.85 -15.94 9.21
CA LEU A 186 11.77 -14.82 9.07
C LEU A 186 11.86 -14.01 10.37
N VAL A 187 10.72 -13.73 11.00
CA VAL A 187 10.66 -13.06 12.31
C VAL A 187 11.40 -13.85 13.38
N GLU A 188 11.19 -15.17 13.45
CA GLU A 188 11.92 -16.00 14.41
C GLU A 188 13.43 -15.94 14.20
N THR A 189 13.90 -15.93 12.95
CA THR A 189 15.32 -15.77 12.64
C THR A 189 15.87 -14.43 13.11
N TRP A 190 15.15 -13.32 12.84
CA TRP A 190 15.54 -11.98 13.28
C TRP A 190 15.57 -11.81 14.80
N LEU A 191 14.68 -12.49 15.53
CA LEU A 191 14.61 -12.38 17.00
C LEU A 191 15.63 -13.29 17.72
N ARG A 192 16.09 -14.38 17.08
CA ARG A 192 17.02 -15.35 17.69
C ARG A 192 18.50 -14.97 17.65
N GLN A 193 18.82 -13.71 17.34
CA GLN A 193 20.17 -13.13 17.34
C GLN A 193 21.14 -13.62 16.23
N ASN A 194 20.72 -14.53 15.34
CA ASN A 194 21.56 -14.94 14.19
C ASN A 194 21.56 -13.89 13.06
N GLU A 195 20.53 -13.04 12.99
CA GLU A 195 20.41 -11.97 12.02
C GLU A 195 19.90 -10.70 12.71
N ALA A 196 20.38 -9.53 12.30
CA ALA A 196 19.86 -8.26 12.81
C ALA A 196 18.40 -8.08 12.36
N ALA A 197 17.51 -7.78 13.30
CA ALA A 197 16.14 -7.41 12.97
C ALA A 197 16.13 -6.14 12.11
N PRO A 198 15.25 -6.05 11.10
CA PRO A 198 15.13 -4.85 10.31
C PRO A 198 14.61 -3.70 11.18
N GLN A 199 15.11 -2.48 10.97
CA GLN A 199 14.54 -1.29 11.60
C GLN A 199 13.16 -0.96 11.02
N PHE A 200 12.90 -1.38 9.77
CA PHE A 200 11.61 -1.22 9.11
C PHE A 200 11.14 -2.48 8.38
N LEU A 201 9.89 -2.86 8.59
CA LEU A 201 9.23 -3.93 7.84
C LEU A 201 7.99 -3.37 7.12
N LEU A 202 8.00 -3.46 5.79
CA LEU A 202 6.80 -3.28 4.97
C LEU A 202 6.27 -4.65 4.54
N THR A 203 4.99 -4.94 4.78
CA THR A 203 4.40 -6.21 4.35
C THR A 203 2.98 -6.06 3.83
N SER A 204 2.55 -7.00 2.99
CA SER A 204 1.22 -7.03 2.39
C SER A 204 0.93 -8.38 1.75
N THR A 205 -0.33 -8.75 1.70
CA THR A 205 -0.88 -9.86 0.91
C THR A 205 -2.36 -9.63 0.62
N GLY A 206 -2.96 -10.49 -0.19
CA GLY A 206 -4.40 -10.46 -0.48
C GLY A 206 -4.70 -10.79 -1.94
N LEU A 207 -4.05 -10.11 -2.89
CA LEU A 207 -4.28 -10.33 -4.33
C LEU A 207 -4.03 -11.79 -4.74
N HIS A 208 -2.95 -12.39 -4.24
CA HIS A 208 -2.64 -13.79 -4.51
C HIS A 208 -3.61 -14.76 -3.82
N TYR A 209 -4.14 -14.40 -2.64
CA TYR A 209 -5.21 -15.16 -2.02
C TYR A 209 -6.46 -15.15 -2.87
N MET A 210 -6.88 -13.97 -3.36
CA MET A 210 -8.04 -13.85 -4.25
C MET A 210 -7.89 -14.74 -5.49
N VAL A 211 -6.73 -14.68 -6.16
CA VAL A 211 -6.43 -15.53 -7.33
C VAL A 211 -6.51 -17.02 -6.97
N ARG A 212 -5.89 -17.41 -5.85
CA ARG A 212 -5.85 -18.81 -5.40
C ARG A 212 -7.24 -19.35 -5.05
N THR A 213 -8.13 -18.52 -4.51
CA THR A 213 -9.49 -18.91 -4.09
C THR A 213 -10.55 -18.58 -5.14
N SER A 214 -10.14 -18.27 -6.37
CA SER A 214 -11.00 -17.99 -7.53
C SER A 214 -12.21 -18.93 -7.69
N ARG A 215 -12.00 -20.24 -7.57
CA ARG A 215 -13.09 -21.23 -7.65
C ARG A 215 -14.06 -21.14 -6.47
N ILE A 216 -13.55 -20.85 -5.27
CA ILE A 216 -14.38 -20.71 -4.06
C ILE A 216 -15.23 -19.45 -4.18
N TYR A 217 -14.67 -18.35 -4.70
CA TYR A 217 -15.42 -17.14 -5.01
C TYR A 217 -16.64 -17.43 -5.89
N THR A 218 -16.45 -18.14 -7.00
CA THR A 218 -17.53 -18.44 -7.94
C THR A 218 -18.64 -19.31 -7.33
N HIS A 219 -18.28 -20.25 -6.44
CA HIS A 219 -19.23 -21.24 -5.92
C HIS A 219 -19.86 -20.85 -4.57
N TYR A 220 -19.12 -20.15 -3.71
CA TYR A 220 -19.49 -19.91 -2.31
C TYR A 220 -19.41 -18.42 -1.92
N GLY A 221 -18.92 -17.55 -2.81
CA GLY A 221 -18.84 -16.11 -2.57
C GLY A 221 -17.57 -15.66 -1.81
N PRO A 222 -17.46 -14.34 -1.56
CA PRO A 222 -16.26 -13.70 -1.00
C PRO A 222 -15.94 -14.11 0.43
N TRP A 223 -16.96 -14.39 1.25
CA TRP A 223 -16.78 -14.78 2.65
C TRP A 223 -16.01 -16.10 2.77
N GLU A 224 -16.49 -17.16 2.14
CA GLU A 224 -15.81 -18.46 2.18
C GLU A 224 -14.43 -18.39 1.50
N ALA A 225 -14.31 -17.62 0.42
CA ALA A 225 -13.05 -17.47 -0.30
C ALA A 225 -11.97 -16.73 0.50
N SER A 226 -12.35 -15.85 1.44
CA SER A 226 -11.42 -15.07 2.26
C SER A 226 -11.06 -15.72 3.60
N ARG A 227 -11.73 -16.80 4.02
CA ARG A 227 -11.43 -17.50 5.29
C ARG A 227 -9.98 -17.91 5.42
N GLY A 228 -9.39 -18.43 4.34
CA GLY A 228 -7.98 -18.82 4.33
C GLY A 228 -7.03 -17.63 4.49
N PHE A 229 -7.43 -16.44 4.05
CA PHE A 229 -6.70 -15.20 4.24
C PHE A 229 -6.82 -14.70 5.69
N ALA A 230 -8.04 -14.63 6.23
CA ALA A 230 -8.27 -14.25 7.63
C ALA A 230 -7.51 -15.17 8.59
N TYR A 231 -7.58 -16.49 8.39
CA TYR A 231 -6.81 -17.46 9.19
C TYR A 231 -5.30 -17.21 9.10
N ASN A 232 -4.79 -16.88 7.92
CA ASN A 232 -3.36 -16.60 7.76
C ASN A 232 -2.94 -15.34 8.53
N LEU A 233 -3.77 -14.30 8.58
CA LEU A 233 -3.48 -13.11 9.38
C LEU A 233 -3.45 -13.43 10.88
N GLU A 234 -4.29 -14.33 11.38
CA GLU A 234 -4.21 -14.81 12.78
C GLU A 234 -2.90 -15.55 13.06
N VAL A 235 -2.31 -16.22 12.07
CA VAL A 235 -0.98 -16.87 12.20
C VAL A 235 0.15 -15.84 12.14
N VAL A 236 0.04 -14.84 11.28
CA VAL A 236 1.07 -13.81 11.09
C VAL A 236 1.09 -12.79 12.23
N GLY A 237 -0.06 -12.43 12.79
CA GLY A 237 -0.22 -11.40 13.83
C GLY A 237 0.67 -11.59 15.05
N PRO A 238 0.73 -12.79 15.67
CA PRO A 238 1.62 -13.06 16.78
C PRO A 238 3.10 -12.85 16.44
N ALA A 239 3.53 -13.20 15.22
CA ALA A 239 4.92 -12.98 14.79
C ALA A 239 5.21 -11.48 14.69
N LEU A 240 4.36 -10.71 14.01
CA LEU A 240 4.55 -9.27 13.88
C LEU A 240 4.48 -8.55 15.24
N THR A 241 3.62 -8.99 16.16
CA THR A 241 3.55 -8.46 17.53
C THR A 241 4.86 -8.63 18.27
N ARG A 242 5.53 -9.79 18.12
CA ARG A 242 6.85 -10.03 18.73
C ARG A 242 7.95 -9.17 18.10
N LEU A 243 7.84 -8.87 16.81
CA LEU A 243 8.82 -8.05 16.10
C LEU A 243 8.67 -6.54 16.39
N ALA A 244 7.43 -6.05 16.56
CA ALA A 244 7.11 -4.63 16.64
C ALA A 244 7.88 -3.81 17.72
N PRO A 245 8.31 -4.37 18.87
CA PRO A 245 9.17 -3.65 19.82
C PRO A 245 10.56 -3.29 19.27
N HIS A 246 11.02 -3.99 18.22
CA HIS A 246 12.35 -3.84 17.64
C HIS A 246 12.33 -3.27 16.21
N THR A 247 11.17 -3.30 15.57
CA THR A 247 11.00 -2.95 14.16
C THR A 247 9.75 -2.10 14.01
N ARG A 248 9.84 -1.02 13.23
CA ARG A 248 8.64 -0.31 12.79
C ARG A 248 7.96 -1.12 11.68
N VAL A 249 6.72 -1.56 11.92
CA VAL A 249 5.98 -2.40 10.97
C VAL A 249 4.86 -1.61 10.31
N ALA A 250 4.81 -1.65 8.98
CA ALA A 250 3.70 -1.17 8.18
C ALA A 250 3.08 -2.32 7.36
N VAL A 251 1.76 -2.47 7.46
CA VAL A 251 0.99 -3.44 6.68
C VAL A 251 0.17 -2.68 5.64
N GLN A 252 0.45 -2.92 4.36
CA GLN A 252 -0.28 -2.30 3.25
C GLN A 252 -1.55 -3.08 2.92
N MET A 253 -2.66 -2.36 2.77
CA MET A 253 -3.92 -2.92 2.27
C MET A 253 -3.85 -3.23 0.77
N VAL A 254 -4.85 -3.95 0.27
CA VAL A 254 -4.93 -4.33 -1.14
C VAL A 254 -5.41 -3.13 -1.95
N ASP A 255 -4.62 -2.67 -2.93
CA ASP A 255 -5.02 -1.62 -3.87
C ASP A 255 -6.21 -2.06 -4.74
N HIS A 256 -7.09 -1.11 -5.07
CA HIS A 256 -7.98 -1.25 -6.22
C HIS A 256 -7.14 -1.33 -7.50
N VAL A 257 -7.46 -2.30 -8.36
CA VAL A 257 -6.72 -2.54 -9.61
C VAL A 257 -7.60 -2.22 -10.82
N LEU A 258 -6.97 -1.88 -11.94
CA LEU A 258 -7.63 -1.63 -13.21
C LEU A 258 -8.48 -2.82 -13.63
N ASP A 259 -9.81 -2.70 -13.71
CA ASP A 259 -10.71 -3.78 -14.16
C ASP A 259 -10.41 -4.21 -15.61
N PRO A 260 -9.78 -5.38 -15.87
CA PRO A 260 -9.76 -5.96 -17.19
C PRO A 260 -10.90 -6.99 -17.27
N ALA A 261 -11.69 -6.93 -18.32
CA ALA A 261 -12.80 -7.85 -18.61
C ALA A 261 -12.50 -9.38 -18.55
N LYS A 262 -11.27 -9.80 -18.26
CA LYS A 262 -10.84 -11.20 -18.12
C LYS A 262 -10.50 -11.65 -16.68
N VAL A 263 -10.41 -10.75 -15.68
CA VAL A 263 -10.15 -11.11 -14.25
C VAL A 263 -11.38 -10.80 -13.36
N GLN A 264 -12.50 -10.48 -14.01
CA GLN A 264 -13.64 -9.70 -13.52
C GLN A 264 -14.43 -10.21 -12.31
N ILE A 265 -14.38 -11.49 -11.93
CA ILE A 265 -15.24 -11.97 -10.83
C ILE A 265 -14.55 -11.82 -9.46
N ILE A 266 -13.22 -11.81 -9.44
CA ILE A 266 -12.48 -12.11 -8.20
C ILE A 266 -11.72 -10.89 -7.67
N LYS A 267 -11.22 -10.01 -8.55
CA LYS A 267 -10.52 -8.77 -8.17
C LYS A 267 -11.39 -7.52 -8.38
N THR A 268 -12.66 -7.61 -8.03
CA THR A 268 -13.55 -6.45 -8.02
C THR A 268 -13.22 -5.55 -6.84
N ASP A 269 -13.55 -4.26 -6.94
CA ASP A 269 -13.41 -3.32 -5.81
C ASP A 269 -14.14 -3.84 -4.58
N PHE A 270 -15.33 -4.44 -4.77
CA PHE A 270 -16.08 -5.09 -3.70
C PHE A 270 -15.30 -6.20 -2.98
N ASN A 271 -14.64 -7.10 -3.72
CA ASN A 271 -13.84 -8.17 -3.10
C ASN A 271 -12.57 -7.63 -2.44
N ILE A 272 -11.98 -6.59 -3.02
CA ILE A 272 -10.81 -5.90 -2.47
C ILE A 272 -11.18 -5.23 -1.15
N ASP A 273 -12.28 -4.48 -1.12
CA ASP A 273 -12.82 -3.86 0.08
C ASP A 273 -13.10 -4.90 1.17
N TYR A 274 -13.62 -6.07 0.78
CA TYR A 274 -13.83 -7.18 1.71
C TYR A 274 -12.54 -7.64 2.41
N TYR A 275 -11.45 -7.78 1.66
CA TYR A 275 -10.14 -8.14 2.23
C TYR A 275 -9.58 -7.02 3.09
N ASN A 276 -9.81 -5.77 2.69
CA ASN A 276 -9.37 -4.60 3.42
C ASN A 276 -10.13 -4.42 4.74
N ASP A 277 -11.40 -4.80 4.81
CA ASP A 277 -12.17 -4.82 6.06
C ASP A 277 -11.67 -5.91 7.03
N ILE A 278 -11.18 -7.04 6.51
CA ILE A 278 -10.48 -8.03 7.31
C ILE A 278 -9.18 -7.43 7.88
N TYR A 279 -8.40 -6.68 7.08
CA TYR A 279 -7.22 -5.97 7.61
C TYR A 279 -7.60 -4.96 8.71
N LYS A 280 -8.61 -4.13 8.46
CA LYS A 280 -9.07 -3.10 9.42
C LYS A 280 -9.57 -3.70 10.73
N SER A 281 -10.20 -4.88 10.70
CA SER A 281 -10.64 -5.59 11.91
C SER A 281 -9.51 -6.37 12.60
N TRP A 282 -8.46 -6.73 11.87
CA TRP A 282 -7.31 -7.44 12.40
C TRP A 282 -6.27 -6.52 13.06
N ILE A 283 -5.87 -5.41 12.41
CA ILE A 283 -4.80 -4.52 12.90
C ILE A 283 -4.99 -4.02 14.33
N PRO A 284 -6.19 -3.58 14.78
CA PRO A 284 -6.38 -3.11 16.15
C PRO A 284 -6.02 -4.16 17.22
N ARG A 285 -5.95 -5.44 16.86
CA ARG A 285 -5.56 -6.55 17.73
C ARG A 285 -4.04 -6.81 17.73
N VAL A 286 -3.28 -6.08 16.92
CA VAL A 286 -1.83 -6.25 16.73
C VAL A 286 -1.13 -4.92 17.05
N PRO A 287 -0.65 -4.73 18.30
CA PRO A 287 -0.18 -3.43 18.76
C PRO A 287 1.10 -3.00 18.03
N ASN A 288 1.31 -1.67 17.95
CA ASN A 288 2.51 -1.05 17.37
C ASN A 288 2.75 -1.38 15.88
N ILE A 289 1.68 -1.73 15.16
CA ILE A 289 1.70 -1.91 13.71
C ILE A 289 0.87 -0.81 13.05
N SER A 290 1.41 -0.21 12.00
CA SER A 290 0.70 0.76 11.19
C SER A 290 -0.06 0.06 10.07
N LEU A 291 -1.37 0.27 9.98
CA LEU A 291 -2.11 -0.03 8.76
C LEU A 291 -1.87 1.09 7.76
N TRP A 292 -1.43 0.73 6.57
CA TRP A 292 -1.36 1.64 5.45
C TRP A 292 -2.61 1.49 4.60
N ASP A 293 -3.47 2.50 4.71
CA ASP A 293 -4.64 2.65 3.88
C ASP A 293 -4.28 3.35 2.58
N ASN A 294 -3.84 2.54 1.63
CA ASN A 294 -3.63 2.89 0.23
C ASN A 294 -4.89 2.73 -0.63
N THR A 295 -6.03 2.34 -0.03
CA THR A 295 -7.28 2.15 -0.75
C THR A 295 -7.94 3.50 -0.92
N GLY A 296 -7.97 4.04 -2.14
CA GLY A 296 -8.53 5.38 -2.25
C GLY A 296 -8.61 5.97 -3.64
N PRO A 297 -9.07 7.25 -3.69
CA PRO A 297 -9.27 7.98 -4.93
C PRO A 297 -8.05 8.04 -5.84
N LEU A 298 -6.84 7.79 -5.32
CA LEU A 298 -5.65 7.73 -6.14
C LEU A 298 -5.65 6.53 -7.09
N ALA A 299 -6.05 5.34 -6.63
CA ALA A 299 -6.22 4.17 -7.48
C ALA A 299 -7.35 4.43 -8.50
N ASP A 300 -8.45 5.06 -8.08
CA ASP A 300 -9.53 5.48 -8.99
C ASP A 300 -9.07 6.48 -10.04
N LEU A 301 -8.27 7.49 -9.66
CA LEU A 301 -7.70 8.49 -10.57
C LEU A 301 -6.74 7.83 -11.56
N TYR A 302 -5.90 6.91 -11.07
CA TYR A 302 -5.05 6.09 -11.93
C TYR A 302 -5.88 5.31 -12.94
N ASN A 303 -6.91 4.61 -12.45
CA ASN A 303 -7.81 3.81 -13.26
C ASN A 303 -8.49 4.68 -14.33
N LYS A 304 -9.07 5.82 -13.94
CA LYS A 304 -9.67 6.83 -14.81
C LYS A 304 -8.70 7.38 -15.84
N GLY A 305 -7.44 7.62 -15.50
CA GLY A 305 -6.42 8.05 -16.46
C GLY A 305 -6.07 6.99 -17.52
N CYS A 306 -6.27 5.72 -17.18
CA CYS A 306 -6.02 4.59 -18.06
C CYS A 306 -7.21 4.19 -18.96
N TYR A 307 -8.46 4.47 -18.57
CA TYR A 307 -9.66 4.15 -19.38
C TYR A 307 -9.71 4.85 -20.76
N PRO A 308 -9.47 6.18 -20.89
CA PRO A 308 -9.47 6.88 -22.18
C PRO A 308 -8.43 6.33 -23.17
N LYS A 309 -7.31 5.82 -22.65
CA LYS A 309 -6.24 5.21 -23.46
C LYS A 309 -6.62 3.83 -24.03
N LYS A 310 -7.70 3.20 -23.54
CA LYS A 310 -8.26 1.93 -24.05
C LYS A 310 -9.53 2.09 -24.88
N SER A 311 -10.32 3.14 -24.65
CA SER A 311 -11.59 3.37 -25.36
C SER A 311 -11.44 4.10 -26.71
N GLY A 312 -10.26 4.66 -27.00
CA GLY A 312 -9.90 5.02 -28.37
C GLY A 312 -9.60 3.76 -29.16
N HIS A 313 -10.36 3.52 -30.23
CA HIS A 313 -10.03 2.54 -31.27
C HIS A 313 -8.64 2.82 -31.85
N ILE A 314 -7.57 2.37 -31.20
CA ILE A 314 -6.34 2.03 -31.89
C ILE A 314 -6.59 0.63 -32.43
N THR A 315 -7.21 0.56 -33.61
CA THR A 315 -7.19 -0.67 -34.40
C THR A 315 -5.74 -1.07 -34.59
N GLU A 316 -5.39 -2.32 -34.25
CA GLU A 316 -4.06 -2.93 -34.42
C GLU A 316 -3.47 -2.82 -35.85
N LYS A 317 -4.20 -2.24 -36.80
CA LYS A 317 -3.77 -2.00 -38.18
C LYS A 317 -3.03 -0.68 -38.41
N GLU A 318 -3.12 0.31 -37.53
CA GLU A 318 -2.32 1.55 -37.67
C GLU A 318 -0.93 1.45 -37.01
N SER A 319 -0.68 0.40 -36.24
CA SER A 319 0.64 0.12 -35.63
C SER A 319 1.68 -0.49 -36.58
N SER A 320 1.35 -0.64 -37.87
CA SER A 320 2.20 -1.37 -38.84
C SER A 320 2.70 -0.54 -40.03
N SER A 321 2.25 0.71 -40.21
CA SER A 321 2.64 1.55 -41.36
C SER A 321 3.49 2.78 -41.01
N SER A 322 3.86 2.97 -39.75
CA SER A 322 4.86 3.96 -39.34
C SER A 322 6.05 3.26 -38.65
N LEU A 323 6.94 2.69 -39.47
CA LEU A 323 8.35 2.50 -39.07
C LEU A 323 8.92 3.89 -38.74
N GLY A 324 8.76 4.35 -37.49
CA GLY A 324 9.26 5.67 -37.12
C GLY A 324 8.93 6.18 -35.73
N GLN A 325 7.95 5.62 -35.01
CA GLN A 325 7.78 5.90 -33.57
C GLN A 325 6.71 4.99 -32.98
N ARG A 326 7.12 3.81 -32.47
CA ARG A 326 6.37 3.17 -31.39
C ARG A 326 6.32 4.20 -30.27
N SER A 327 5.19 4.87 -30.07
CA SER A 327 5.00 5.75 -28.92
C SER A 327 5.36 4.93 -27.69
N THR A 328 6.42 5.38 -27.01
CA THR A 328 6.98 4.84 -25.79
C THR A 328 5.88 4.31 -24.89
N VAL A 329 5.99 3.06 -24.41
CA VAL A 329 5.17 2.58 -23.30
C VAL A 329 5.24 3.67 -22.24
N ASP A 330 4.10 4.31 -21.96
CA ASP A 330 4.02 5.34 -20.96
C ASP A 330 4.13 4.65 -19.59
N HIS A 331 5.37 4.39 -19.20
CA HIS A 331 5.72 3.72 -17.96
C HIS A 331 5.14 4.46 -16.75
N GLN A 332 4.84 5.76 -16.87
CA GLN A 332 4.19 6.52 -15.80
C GLN A 332 2.81 5.94 -15.48
N TRP A 333 2.07 5.53 -16.49
CA TRP A 333 0.68 5.06 -16.36
C TRP A 333 0.49 3.56 -16.55
N TRP A 334 1.45 2.79 -17.05
CA TRP A 334 1.43 1.31 -17.20
C TRP A 334 0.05 0.63 -17.42
N CYS A 335 -0.81 1.18 -18.29
CA CYS A 335 -2.21 0.73 -18.44
C CYS A 335 -2.37 -0.66 -19.10
N SER A 336 -1.29 -1.24 -19.62
CA SER A 336 -1.26 -2.57 -20.23
C SER A 336 -1.24 -3.70 -19.21
N ASP A 337 -0.85 -3.43 -17.96
CA ASP A 337 -0.92 -4.39 -16.87
C ASP A 337 -2.09 -4.04 -15.95
N PRO A 338 -3.22 -4.76 -16.06
CA PRO A 338 -4.38 -4.46 -15.24
C PRO A 338 -4.28 -5.04 -13.82
N THR A 339 -3.20 -5.76 -13.51
CA THR A 339 -2.98 -6.38 -12.19
C THR A 339 -2.08 -5.55 -11.30
N HIS A 340 -1.40 -4.55 -11.87
CA HIS A 340 -0.53 -3.64 -11.15
C HIS A 340 -0.89 -2.19 -11.44
N ILE A 341 -0.51 -1.36 -10.48
CA ILE A 341 -0.70 0.07 -10.48
C ILE A 341 0.62 0.71 -10.98
N GLY A 342 0.52 1.77 -11.79
CA GLY A 342 1.63 2.27 -12.61
C GLY A 342 2.69 3.05 -11.85
N TYR A 343 3.77 3.46 -12.54
CA TYR A 343 4.95 4.04 -11.90
C TYR A 343 4.67 5.35 -11.16
N ILE A 344 3.78 6.21 -11.67
CA ILE A 344 3.43 7.48 -11.00
C ILE A 344 2.84 7.24 -9.61
N MET A 345 2.02 6.21 -9.49
CA MET A 345 1.38 5.81 -8.24
C MET A 345 2.37 5.17 -7.28
N ILE A 346 3.19 4.26 -7.81
CA ILE A 346 4.27 3.63 -7.06
C ILE A 346 5.23 4.66 -6.48
N ASN A 347 5.57 5.71 -7.22
CA ASN A 347 6.42 6.79 -6.72
C ASN A 347 5.72 7.58 -5.58
N GLN A 348 4.42 7.88 -5.71
CA GLN A 348 3.68 8.52 -4.62
C GLN A 348 3.62 7.63 -3.37
N TYR A 349 3.43 6.32 -3.54
CA TYR A 349 3.42 5.36 -2.45
C TYR A 349 4.77 5.23 -1.76
N THR A 350 5.86 5.20 -2.53
CA THR A 350 7.22 5.27 -1.99
C THR A 350 7.40 6.55 -1.19
N ASN A 351 6.97 7.70 -1.69
CA ASN A 351 7.02 8.96 -0.93
C ASN A 351 6.21 8.87 0.37
N MET A 352 4.97 8.37 0.35
CA MET A 352 4.17 8.13 1.57
C MET A 352 4.91 7.30 2.61
N LEU A 353 5.57 6.23 2.17
CA LEU A 353 6.37 5.36 3.03
C LEU A 353 7.59 6.08 3.62
N LEU A 354 8.34 6.79 2.77
CA LEU A 354 9.50 7.57 3.20
C LEU A 354 9.10 8.66 4.17
N ASN A 355 7.97 9.33 3.93
CA ASN A 355 7.43 10.33 4.83
C ASN A 355 7.09 9.72 6.19
N HIS A 356 6.36 8.62 6.20
CA HIS A 356 6.04 7.92 7.44
C HIS A 356 7.31 7.56 8.23
N TYR A 357 8.32 7.01 7.57
CA TYR A 357 9.51 6.49 8.23
C TYR A 357 10.56 7.56 8.57
N CYS A 358 10.94 8.37 7.59
CA CYS A 358 12.08 9.28 7.67
C CYS A 358 11.72 10.65 8.26
N ASN A 359 10.47 11.14 8.17
CA ASN A 359 10.18 12.53 8.54
C ASN A 359 10.52 12.88 10.00
N GLN A 360 10.28 11.95 10.91
CA GLN A 360 10.59 12.11 12.34
C GLN A 360 12.11 12.24 12.63
N HIS A 361 12.95 12.00 11.62
CA HIS A 361 14.41 12.00 11.70
C HIS A 361 15.05 13.10 10.85
N MET A 362 14.22 13.86 10.13
CA MET A 362 14.66 14.95 9.27
C MET A 362 14.33 16.27 9.95
N GLN A 363 15.24 17.23 9.88
CA GLN A 363 15.03 18.59 10.40
C GLN A 363 14.20 19.39 9.39
N PHE A 364 12.92 19.04 9.26
CA PHE A 364 11.99 19.88 8.52
C PHE A 364 11.58 21.09 9.36
N PRO A 365 11.30 22.25 8.76
CA PRO A 365 10.72 23.38 9.47
C PRO A 365 9.46 22.95 10.24
N ASP A 366 9.20 23.55 11.40
CA ASP A 366 8.17 23.17 12.40
C ASP A 366 6.71 23.07 11.88
N GLU A 367 6.47 23.29 10.59
CA GLU A 367 5.15 23.25 9.94
C GLU A 367 4.79 21.89 9.32
N TYR A 368 5.55 20.84 9.63
CA TYR A 368 5.45 19.58 8.90
C TYR A 368 4.15 18.82 9.14
N CYS A 369 3.72 18.68 10.40
CA CYS A 369 2.42 18.12 10.75
C CYS A 369 1.61 19.19 11.47
N LYS A 370 0.45 19.52 10.91
CA LYS A 370 -0.24 20.79 11.12
C LYS A 370 -1.35 20.72 12.13
#